data_AF-A0A6C1SIT5-F1
#
_entry.id   AF-A0A6C1SIT5-F1
#
_cell.length_a   1.000
_cell.length_b   1.000
_cell.length_c   1.000
_cell.angle_alpha   90.00
_cell.angle_beta   90.00
_cell.angle_gamma   90.00
#
_symmetry.space_group_name_H-M   'P 1'
#
loop_
_entity.id
_entity.type
_entity.pdbx_description
1 polymer ?
#
loop_
_entity_poly.entity_id
_entity_poly.type
_entity_poly.pdbx_seq_one_letter_code
_entity_poly.pdbx_strand_id
1 'polypeptide(L)'
;MPIDPENVERFRAASGTPRTMAIGDSLFNGVRSLTINAELASLSSPVMVAEALGEPVQAPDYPRPILFDLEAMLRRDLSLDALRQTVIANGKAWLDSAPRWSEHVFFDNIAVAGAEIDSLWQDRAGDYRAEVPFLVQQIEQSPGIPGEAIARLWYALNAGFLLNPSGEPDLNDCTALELVAFRRPERLLVSIGSNEGLFRAGLLARFTETVRQELQAIPAKMEDLATRMAATFGDGCVDHVYFTNLIKPSTIANLMPRV
;
A
#
# COMPACT_ATOMS: atom_id res chain seq x y z
N MET A 1 -16.40 7.79 12.89
CA MET A 1 -15.89 7.64 11.51
C MET A 1 -15.67 9.04 10.96
N PRO A 2 -14.54 9.31 10.30
CA PRO A 2 -14.16 10.65 9.86
C PRO A 2 -14.95 11.19 8.65
N ILE A 3 -15.73 10.34 7.98
CA ILE A 3 -16.55 10.71 6.81
C ILE A 3 -17.82 11.45 7.27
N ASP A 4 -18.16 12.54 6.58
CA ASP A 4 -19.40 13.29 6.80
C ASP A 4 -20.63 12.39 6.62
N PRO A 5 -21.55 12.32 7.61
CA PRO A 5 -22.79 11.55 7.51
C PRO A 5 -23.61 11.80 6.24
N GLU A 6 -23.60 13.02 5.70
CA GLU A 6 -24.34 13.37 4.49
C GLU A 6 -23.75 12.71 3.23
N ASN A 7 -22.45 12.39 3.24
CA ASN A 7 -21.75 11.78 2.12
C ASN A 7 -21.64 10.25 2.21
N VAL A 8 -21.99 9.65 3.35
CA VAL A 8 -21.98 8.19 3.56
C VAL A 8 -22.81 7.45 2.50
N GLU A 9 -24.06 7.89 2.30
CA GLU A 9 -24.96 7.23 1.35
C GLU A 9 -24.51 7.45 -0.10
N ARG A 10 -23.98 8.64 -0.42
CA ARG A 10 -23.38 8.94 -1.74
C ARG A 10 -22.26 7.96 -2.06
N PHE A 11 -21.33 7.78 -1.13
CA PHE A 11 -20.19 6.90 -1.33
C PHE A 11 -20.56 5.42 -1.37
N ARG A 12 -21.50 4.97 -0.54
CA ARG A 12 -22.03 3.61 -0.60
C ARG A 12 -22.74 3.33 -1.93
N ALA A 13 -23.55 4.27 -2.42
CA ALA A 13 -24.22 4.13 -3.71
C ALA A 13 -23.23 4.06 -4.88
N ALA A 14 -22.15 4.86 -4.84
CA ALA A 14 -21.15 4.90 -5.91
C ALA A 14 -20.30 3.63 -6.02
N SER A 15 -20.21 2.83 -4.97
CA SER A 15 -19.17 1.82 -4.85
C SER A 15 -19.63 0.47 -4.28
N GLY A 16 -20.87 0.38 -3.81
CA GLY A 16 -21.46 -0.80 -3.20
C GLY A 16 -20.76 -1.26 -1.92
N THR A 17 -21.24 -2.37 -1.35
CA THR A 17 -20.49 -3.14 -0.35
C THR A 17 -19.76 -4.27 -1.07
N PRO A 18 -18.41 -4.30 -1.02
CA PRO A 18 -17.66 -5.36 -1.69
C PRO A 18 -17.83 -6.69 -0.95
N ARG A 19 -17.81 -7.81 -1.67
CA ARG A 19 -17.80 -9.12 -1.01
C ARG A 19 -16.44 -9.43 -0.40
N THR A 20 -15.39 -9.19 -1.17
CA THR A 20 -14.00 -9.38 -0.74
C THR A 20 -13.28 -8.05 -0.79
N MET A 21 -12.59 -7.70 0.30
CA MET A 21 -11.69 -6.56 0.38
C MET A 21 -10.34 -7.00 0.96
N ALA A 22 -9.26 -6.29 0.63
CA ALA A 22 -7.93 -6.58 1.12
C ALA A 22 -7.20 -5.33 1.64
N ILE A 23 -6.51 -5.51 2.76
CA ILE A 23 -5.57 -4.55 3.35
C ILE A 23 -4.24 -5.27 3.60
N GLY A 24 -3.15 -4.52 3.66
CA GLY A 24 -1.85 -5.13 3.90
C GLY A 24 -0.68 -4.41 3.28
N ASP A 25 0.36 -5.17 3.02
CA ASP A 25 1.66 -4.74 2.51
C ASP A 25 1.87 -5.06 1.02
N SER A 26 3.14 -5.11 0.63
CA SER A 26 3.63 -5.40 -0.71
C SER A 26 3.06 -6.68 -1.33
N LEU A 27 2.87 -7.77 -0.58
CA LEU A 27 2.42 -9.04 -1.16
C LEU A 27 1.01 -8.92 -1.73
N PHE A 28 0.11 -8.25 -1.00
CA PHE A 28 -1.26 -8.03 -1.46
C PHE A 28 -1.37 -6.84 -2.40
N ASN A 29 -0.46 -5.87 -2.34
CA ASN A 29 -0.44 -4.79 -3.33
C ASN A 29 -0.20 -5.29 -4.77
N GLY A 30 0.57 -6.36 -4.93
CA GLY A 30 0.99 -6.86 -6.26
C GLY A 30 2.29 -6.22 -6.78
N VAL A 31 3.02 -5.49 -5.91
CA VAL A 31 4.30 -4.88 -6.30
C VAL A 31 5.35 -5.96 -6.58
N ARG A 32 6.17 -5.73 -7.62
CA ARG A 32 7.30 -6.59 -7.98
C ARG A 32 8.54 -5.72 -8.19
N SER A 33 9.60 -5.94 -7.41
CA SER A 33 10.86 -5.18 -7.56
C SER A 33 10.67 -3.65 -7.53
N LEU A 34 9.88 -3.12 -6.59
CA LEU A 34 9.48 -1.70 -6.51
C LEU A 34 8.67 -1.17 -7.72
N THR A 35 8.25 -2.06 -8.61
CA THR A 35 7.42 -1.76 -9.78
C THR A 35 5.99 -2.18 -9.50
N ILE A 36 5.06 -1.26 -9.72
CA ILE A 36 3.62 -1.51 -9.67
C ILE A 36 2.95 -0.68 -10.76
N ASN A 37 1.95 -1.27 -11.43
CA ASN A 37 1.07 -0.64 -12.42
C ASN A 37 -0.29 -1.37 -12.39
N ALA A 38 -1.24 -0.97 -13.24
CA ALA A 38 -2.58 -1.56 -13.25
C ALA A 38 -2.56 -3.08 -13.56
N GLU A 39 -1.70 -3.53 -14.47
CA GLU A 39 -1.57 -4.96 -14.83
C GLU A 39 -1.05 -5.79 -13.65
N LEU A 40 -0.02 -5.30 -12.94
CA LEU A 40 0.51 -6.01 -11.78
C LEU A 40 -0.49 -6.01 -10.62
N ALA A 41 -1.21 -4.91 -10.41
CA ALA A 41 -2.25 -4.82 -9.40
C ALA A 41 -3.43 -5.77 -9.69
N SER A 42 -3.82 -5.93 -10.96
CA SER A 42 -4.86 -6.90 -11.36
C SER A 42 -4.42 -8.35 -11.20
N LEU A 43 -3.12 -8.61 -11.09
CA LEU A 43 -2.57 -9.95 -10.83
C LEU A 43 -2.25 -10.17 -9.34
N SER A 44 -2.66 -9.27 -8.46
CA SER A 44 -2.44 -9.40 -7.02
C SER A 44 -3.23 -10.57 -6.43
N SER A 45 -2.69 -11.16 -5.34
CA SER A 45 -3.33 -12.32 -4.70
C SER A 45 -4.81 -12.07 -4.31
N PRO A 46 -5.19 -10.91 -3.76
CA PRO A 46 -6.60 -10.63 -3.48
C PRO A 46 -7.51 -10.65 -4.71
N VAL A 47 -7.05 -10.11 -5.84
CA VAL A 47 -7.82 -10.09 -7.10
C VAL A 47 -8.01 -11.52 -7.60
N MET A 48 -6.94 -12.31 -7.62
CA MET A 48 -7.01 -13.72 -8.02
C MET A 48 -7.95 -14.55 -7.11
N VAL A 49 -7.99 -14.26 -5.81
CA VAL A 49 -8.92 -14.91 -4.87
C VAL A 49 -10.36 -14.54 -5.19
N ALA A 50 -10.67 -13.26 -5.39
CA ALA A 50 -12.02 -12.81 -5.72
C ALA A 50 -12.50 -13.39 -7.07
N GLU A 51 -11.64 -13.40 -8.08
CA GLU A 51 -11.91 -14.02 -9.39
C GLU A 51 -12.20 -15.53 -9.26
N ALA A 52 -11.40 -16.25 -8.47
CA ALA A 52 -11.60 -17.68 -8.23
C ALA A 52 -12.92 -17.99 -7.50
N LEU A 53 -13.43 -17.04 -6.69
CA LEU A 53 -14.74 -17.12 -6.04
C LEU A 53 -15.89 -16.64 -6.95
N GLY A 54 -15.59 -16.12 -8.14
CA GLY A 54 -16.58 -15.54 -9.05
C GLY A 54 -17.18 -14.23 -8.54
N GLU A 55 -16.42 -13.47 -7.74
CA GLU A 55 -16.86 -12.21 -7.13
C GLU A 55 -16.35 -11.01 -7.92
N PRO A 56 -17.14 -9.91 -8.01
CA PRO A 56 -16.63 -8.66 -8.55
C PRO A 56 -15.56 -8.09 -7.62
N VAL A 57 -14.49 -7.56 -8.20
CA VAL A 57 -13.39 -6.92 -7.47
C VAL A 57 -12.90 -5.71 -8.24
N GLN A 58 -12.80 -4.58 -7.54
CA GLN A 58 -12.25 -3.33 -8.06
C GLN A 58 -10.76 -3.26 -7.70
N ALA A 59 -9.90 -3.71 -8.62
CA ALA A 59 -8.46 -3.59 -8.47
C ALA A 59 -7.98 -2.13 -8.64
N PRO A 60 -6.84 -1.75 -8.04
CA PRO A 60 -6.19 -0.47 -8.31
C PRO A 60 -5.85 -0.27 -9.79
N ASP A 61 -6.38 0.79 -10.40
CA ASP A 61 -6.23 1.12 -11.81
C ASP A 61 -5.13 2.18 -12.03
N TYR A 62 -3.92 1.91 -11.52
CA TYR A 62 -2.80 2.84 -11.61
C TYR A 62 -2.67 3.46 -13.02
N PRO A 63 -2.85 4.80 -13.19
CA PRO A 63 -2.80 5.44 -14.50
C PRO A 63 -1.40 5.44 -15.10
N ARG A 64 -0.39 5.14 -14.28
CA ARG A 64 1.04 5.03 -14.59
C ARG A 64 1.75 4.32 -13.44
N PRO A 65 2.99 3.86 -13.62
CA PRO A 65 3.81 3.40 -12.50
C PRO A 65 3.96 4.49 -11.43
N ILE A 66 4.04 4.10 -10.16
CA ILE A 66 4.14 5.04 -9.03
C ILE A 66 5.31 6.03 -9.22
N LEU A 67 6.52 5.54 -9.51
CA LEU A 67 7.66 6.40 -9.84
C LEU A 67 8.48 5.92 -11.04
N PHE A 68 8.67 4.61 -11.18
CA PHE A 68 9.45 4.00 -12.25
C PHE A 68 9.08 2.54 -12.41
N ASP A 69 9.50 1.94 -13.53
CA ASP A 69 9.52 0.50 -13.73
C ASP A 69 10.98 0.03 -13.65
N LEU A 70 11.35 -0.49 -12.48
CA LEU A 70 12.73 -0.88 -12.21
C LEU A 70 13.15 -2.06 -13.10
N GLU A 71 12.24 -2.97 -13.41
CA GLU A 71 12.55 -4.12 -14.25
C GLU A 71 12.81 -3.71 -15.69
N ALA A 72 12.01 -2.79 -16.23
CA ALA A 72 12.26 -2.22 -17.55
C ALA A 72 13.59 -1.46 -17.59
N MET A 73 13.93 -0.75 -16.51
CA MET A 73 15.21 -0.05 -16.40
C MET A 73 16.40 -1.00 -16.28
N LEU A 74 16.28 -2.11 -15.54
CA LEU A 74 17.32 -3.13 -15.39
C LEU A 74 17.54 -3.97 -16.66
N ARG A 75 16.51 -4.12 -17.51
CA ARG A 75 16.66 -4.74 -18.83
C ARG A 75 17.40 -3.84 -19.83
N ARG A 76 17.65 -2.59 -19.47
CA ARG A 76 18.44 -1.60 -20.21
C ARG A 76 19.71 -1.27 -19.41
N ASP A 77 20.56 -0.38 -19.92
CA ASP A 77 21.66 0.18 -19.13
C ASP A 77 21.10 1.12 -18.05
N LEU A 78 21.08 0.66 -16.80
CA LEU A 78 20.62 1.43 -15.66
C LEU A 78 21.55 2.63 -15.42
N SER A 79 21.03 3.84 -15.63
CA SER A 79 21.68 5.10 -15.25
C SER A 79 20.99 5.71 -14.04
N LEU A 80 21.76 6.10 -13.04
CA LEU A 80 21.26 6.79 -11.85
C LEU A 80 20.62 8.14 -12.23
N ASP A 81 21.23 8.88 -13.16
CA ASP A 81 20.66 10.13 -13.64
C ASP A 81 19.33 9.90 -14.37
N ALA A 82 19.24 8.85 -15.18
CA ALA A 82 17.98 8.48 -15.84
C ALA A 82 16.90 8.06 -14.83
N LEU A 83 17.27 7.33 -13.77
CA LEU A 83 16.37 7.00 -12.66
C LEU A 83 15.83 8.26 -12.00
N ARG A 84 16.72 9.20 -11.65
CA ARG A 84 16.33 10.46 -11.01
C ARG A 84 15.39 11.27 -11.89
N GLN A 85 15.70 11.42 -13.17
CA GLN A 85 14.86 12.15 -14.12
C GLN A 85 13.48 11.49 -14.25
N THR A 86 13.44 10.15 -14.30
CA THR A 86 12.18 9.39 -14.36
C THR A 86 11.34 9.60 -13.11
N VAL A 87 11.96 9.51 -11.92
CA VAL A 87 11.30 9.77 -10.62
C VAL A 87 10.70 11.17 -10.58
N ILE A 88 11.46 12.19 -10.95
CA ILE A 88 10.99 13.58 -10.96
C ILE A 88 9.84 13.77 -11.95
N ALA A 89 10.00 13.27 -13.17
CA ALA A 89 8.99 13.39 -14.22
C ALA A 89 7.67 12.73 -13.81
N ASN A 90 7.71 11.50 -13.30
CA ASN A 90 6.50 10.82 -12.83
C ASN A 90 5.91 11.48 -11.58
N GLY A 91 6.73 11.88 -10.60
CA GLY A 91 6.27 12.58 -9.42
C GLY A 91 5.51 13.87 -9.76
N LYS A 92 6.03 14.66 -10.71
CA LYS A 92 5.32 15.83 -11.26
C LYS A 92 4.05 15.45 -11.98
N ALA A 93 4.09 14.42 -12.81
CA ALA A 93 2.92 14.00 -13.55
C ALA A 93 1.77 13.58 -12.61
N TRP A 94 2.08 12.94 -11.48
CA TRP A 94 1.09 12.62 -10.43
C TRP A 94 0.50 13.89 -9.79
N LEU A 95 1.33 14.90 -9.52
CA LEU A 95 0.86 16.22 -9.04
C LEU A 95 -0.03 16.92 -10.06
N ASP A 96 0.32 16.89 -11.35
CA ASP A 96 -0.46 17.51 -12.42
C ASP A 96 -1.83 16.84 -12.62
N SER A 97 -1.97 15.58 -12.20
CA SER A 97 -3.23 14.83 -12.24
C SER A 97 -4.03 14.95 -10.94
N ALA A 98 -3.54 15.69 -9.92
CA ALA A 98 -4.25 15.87 -8.67
C ALA A 98 -5.49 16.79 -8.83
N PRO A 99 -6.52 16.65 -7.98
CA PRO A 99 -6.63 15.68 -6.88
C PRO A 99 -7.05 14.28 -7.34
N ARG A 100 -7.59 14.13 -8.55
CA ARG A 100 -8.22 12.89 -9.00
C ARG A 100 -7.29 12.02 -9.83
N TRP A 101 -6.85 10.91 -9.25
CA TRP A 101 -5.91 9.99 -9.90
C TRP A 101 -6.59 8.78 -10.54
N SER A 102 -7.84 8.51 -10.17
CA SER A 102 -8.68 7.48 -10.78
C SER A 102 -10.13 7.96 -10.81
N GLU A 103 -10.91 7.38 -11.72
CA GLU A 103 -12.35 7.60 -11.79
C GLU A 103 -13.09 6.86 -10.64
N HIS A 104 -12.49 5.81 -10.08
CA HIS A 104 -13.04 5.06 -8.97
C HIS A 104 -12.87 5.83 -7.64
N VAL A 105 -13.91 5.78 -6.80
CA VAL A 105 -13.86 6.35 -5.44
C VAL A 105 -13.09 5.45 -4.49
N PHE A 106 -13.21 4.12 -4.66
CA PHE A 106 -12.55 3.12 -3.83
C PHE A 106 -12.01 1.99 -4.69
N PHE A 107 -10.97 1.33 -4.17
CA PHE A 107 -10.57 0.00 -4.59
C PHE A 107 -10.98 -1.02 -3.53
N ASP A 108 -11.13 -2.27 -3.94
CA ASP A 108 -11.35 -3.39 -3.03
C ASP A 108 -10.04 -3.95 -2.49
N ASN A 109 -8.94 -3.74 -3.20
CA ASN A 109 -7.60 -3.99 -2.68
C ASN A 109 -6.89 -2.67 -2.40
N ILE A 110 -6.76 -2.33 -1.12
CA ILE A 110 -6.08 -1.11 -0.66
C ILE A 110 -4.78 -1.44 0.09
N ALA A 111 -4.21 -2.62 -0.13
CA ALA A 111 -2.92 -2.99 0.44
C ALA A 111 -1.80 -2.06 -0.08
N VAL A 112 -1.10 -1.40 0.84
CA VAL A 112 -0.07 -0.39 0.55
C VAL A 112 1.30 -1.05 0.62
N ALA A 113 2.03 -1.03 -0.48
CA ALA A 113 3.34 -1.62 -0.52
C ALA A 113 4.33 -0.86 0.38
N GLY A 114 5.08 -1.60 1.19
CA GLY A 114 5.96 -1.04 2.21
C GLY A 114 5.28 -0.71 3.54
N ALA A 115 3.97 -0.91 3.67
CA ALA A 115 3.25 -0.61 4.91
C ALA A 115 3.74 -1.48 6.08
N GLU A 116 3.84 -0.86 7.25
CA GLU A 116 3.97 -1.53 8.53
C GLU A 116 2.56 -1.80 9.11
N ILE A 117 2.47 -2.62 10.15
CA ILE A 117 1.25 -3.02 10.83
C ILE A 117 0.48 -1.79 11.29
N ASP A 118 1.18 -0.82 11.88
CA ASP A 118 0.62 0.43 12.36
C ASP A 118 0.17 1.39 11.27
N SER A 119 0.73 1.28 10.06
CA SER A 119 0.22 2.00 8.89
C SER A 119 -1.28 1.75 8.68
N LEU A 120 -1.81 0.56 9.01
CA LEU A 120 -3.22 0.23 8.82
C LEU A 120 -4.19 1.16 9.59
N TRP A 121 -3.73 1.81 10.66
CA TRP A 121 -4.52 2.75 11.47
C TRP A 121 -3.88 4.13 11.68
N GLN A 122 -2.71 4.38 11.09
CA GLN A 122 -2.03 5.68 11.16
C GLN A 122 -2.05 6.40 9.83
N ASP A 123 -1.95 5.67 8.72
CA ASP A 123 -1.78 6.26 7.40
C ASP A 123 -3.06 6.91 6.89
N ARG A 124 -2.91 8.12 6.35
CA ARG A 124 -4.00 8.96 5.83
C ARG A 124 -3.61 9.50 4.47
N ALA A 125 -4.54 9.42 3.51
CA ALA A 125 -4.26 9.87 2.15
C ALA A 125 -3.92 11.38 2.09
N GLY A 126 -4.57 12.18 2.93
CA GLY A 126 -4.36 13.63 3.00
C GLY A 126 -2.93 14.00 3.35
N ASP A 127 -2.35 13.34 4.38
CA ASP A 127 -0.98 13.58 4.83
C ASP A 127 0.02 13.29 3.71
N TYR A 128 -0.12 12.15 3.05
CA TYR A 128 0.78 11.75 1.97
C TYR A 128 0.66 12.65 0.75
N ARG A 129 -0.56 13.02 0.35
CA ARG A 129 -0.79 13.96 -0.76
C ARG A 129 -0.17 15.33 -0.50
N ALA A 130 -0.22 15.80 0.75
CA ALA A 130 0.40 17.06 1.15
C ALA A 130 1.95 17.00 1.14
N GLU A 131 2.53 15.82 1.36
CA GLU A 131 3.99 15.61 1.39
C GLU A 131 4.61 15.51 -0.02
N VAL A 132 3.89 14.98 -1.02
CA VAL A 132 4.39 14.72 -2.38
C VAL A 132 5.11 15.94 -3.02
N PRO A 133 4.55 17.17 -3.03
CA PRO A 133 5.23 18.32 -3.63
C PRO A 133 6.61 18.60 -3.03
N PHE A 134 6.73 18.48 -1.71
CA PHE A 134 7.98 18.70 -0.99
C PHE A 134 9.02 17.64 -1.34
N LEU A 135 8.62 16.36 -1.38
CA LEU A 135 9.52 15.25 -1.73
C LEU A 135 10.02 15.36 -3.18
N VAL A 136 9.15 15.72 -4.12
CA VAL A 136 9.56 15.99 -5.51
C VAL A 136 10.59 17.11 -5.54
N GLN A 137 10.33 18.23 -4.88
CA GLN A 137 11.28 19.35 -4.81
C GLN A 137 12.62 18.94 -4.18
N GLN A 138 12.61 18.16 -3.11
CA GLN A 138 13.81 17.66 -2.45
C GLN A 138 14.66 16.79 -3.40
N ILE A 139 14.02 15.93 -4.20
CA ILE A 139 14.71 15.09 -5.20
C ILE A 139 15.28 15.94 -6.33
N GLU A 140 14.54 16.96 -6.77
CA GLU A 140 15.01 17.91 -7.79
C GLU A 140 16.23 18.71 -7.35
N GLN A 141 16.28 19.14 -6.09
CA GLN A 141 17.35 19.98 -5.56
C GLN A 141 18.58 19.19 -5.09
N SER A 142 18.46 17.87 -4.98
CA SER A 142 19.58 17.04 -4.52
C SER A 142 20.76 17.05 -5.52
N PRO A 143 22.02 17.06 -5.09
CA PRO A 143 23.15 16.90 -6.02
C PRO A 143 23.32 15.46 -6.53
N GLY A 144 22.58 14.47 -6.01
CA GLY A 144 22.70 13.05 -6.36
C GLY A 144 21.37 12.28 -6.30
N ILE A 145 21.42 11.00 -5.93
CA ILE A 145 20.25 10.13 -5.71
C ILE A 145 19.88 10.12 -4.23
N PRO A 146 18.85 10.87 -3.80
CA PRO A 146 18.40 10.85 -2.41
C PRO A 146 17.49 9.64 -2.18
N GLY A 147 18.08 8.46 -1.99
CA GLY A 147 17.34 7.19 -1.89
C GLY A 147 16.20 7.19 -0.88
N GLU A 148 16.37 7.82 0.29
CA GLU A 148 15.33 7.95 1.31
C GLU A 148 14.14 8.80 0.83
N ALA A 149 14.41 9.94 0.17
CA ALA A 149 13.35 10.79 -0.37
C ALA A 149 12.61 10.10 -1.52
N ILE A 150 13.31 9.31 -2.35
CA ILE A 150 12.68 8.51 -3.41
C ILE A 150 11.79 7.42 -2.82
N ALA A 151 12.26 6.70 -1.80
CA ALA A 151 11.48 5.67 -1.11
C ALA A 151 10.24 6.28 -0.44
N ARG A 152 10.39 7.43 0.23
CA ARG A 152 9.28 8.15 0.86
C ARG A 152 8.27 8.67 -0.15
N LEU A 153 8.73 9.22 -1.28
CA LEU A 153 7.86 9.66 -2.37
C LEU A 153 7.08 8.50 -2.98
N TRP A 154 7.74 7.36 -3.18
CA TRP A 154 7.10 6.14 -3.69
C TRP A 154 5.96 5.72 -2.74
N TYR A 155 6.26 5.65 -1.45
CA TYR A 155 5.28 5.28 -0.43
C TYR A 155 4.11 6.27 -0.38
N ALA A 156 4.40 7.57 -0.35
CA ALA A 156 3.39 8.61 -0.27
C ALA A 156 2.42 8.57 -1.46
N LEU A 157 2.93 8.39 -2.68
CA LEU A 157 2.08 8.22 -3.86
C LEU A 157 1.27 6.93 -3.80
N ASN A 158 1.86 5.82 -3.36
CA ASN A 158 1.17 4.53 -3.26
C ASN A 158 0.04 4.57 -2.23
N ALA A 159 0.33 5.02 -1.01
CA ALA A 159 -0.64 5.15 0.08
C ALA A 159 -1.74 6.17 -0.27
N GLY A 160 -1.37 7.35 -0.78
CA GLY A 160 -2.32 8.39 -1.17
C GLY A 160 -3.28 7.93 -2.28
N PHE A 161 -2.80 7.12 -3.23
CA PHE A 161 -3.61 6.61 -4.32
C PHE A 161 -4.56 5.49 -3.88
N LEU A 162 -4.08 4.58 -3.04
CA LEU A 162 -4.88 3.43 -2.61
C LEU A 162 -5.96 3.82 -1.59
N LEU A 163 -5.66 4.76 -0.69
CA LEU A 163 -6.58 5.18 0.37
C LEU A 163 -7.61 6.22 -0.11
N ASN A 164 -7.27 7.05 -1.12
CA ASN A 164 -8.18 8.03 -1.70
C ASN A 164 -7.88 8.24 -3.20
N PRO A 165 -8.26 7.31 -4.08
CA PRO A 165 -7.95 7.40 -5.52
C PRO A 165 -8.60 8.60 -6.22
N SER A 166 -9.83 8.94 -5.84
CA SER A 166 -10.61 10.03 -6.43
C SER A 166 -10.24 11.42 -5.90
N GLY A 167 -9.53 11.50 -4.77
CA GLY A 167 -9.17 12.77 -4.14
C GLY A 167 -10.35 13.44 -3.43
N GLU A 168 -11.33 12.66 -2.96
CA GLU A 168 -12.48 13.17 -2.21
C GLU A 168 -12.05 13.68 -0.83
N PRO A 169 -12.37 14.92 -0.45
CA PRO A 169 -11.91 15.51 0.81
C PRO A 169 -12.24 14.67 2.05
N ASP A 170 -13.43 14.09 2.11
CA ASP A 170 -13.91 13.27 3.24
C ASP A 170 -13.10 11.98 3.47
N LEU A 171 -12.36 11.54 2.44
CA LEU A 171 -11.54 10.33 2.52
C LEU A 171 -10.10 10.63 2.92
N ASN A 172 -9.69 11.91 2.98
CA ASN A 172 -8.31 12.29 3.31
C ASN A 172 -7.86 11.79 4.67
N ASP A 173 -8.81 11.76 5.62
CA ASP A 173 -8.58 11.39 7.02
C ASP A 173 -8.98 9.94 7.34
N CYS A 174 -9.32 9.15 6.33
CA CYS A 174 -9.63 7.74 6.53
C CYS A 174 -8.36 6.90 6.52
N THR A 175 -8.23 6.04 7.53
CA THR A 175 -7.24 4.96 7.59
C THR A 175 -7.75 3.71 6.88
N ALA A 176 -6.87 2.74 6.62
CA ALA A 176 -7.28 1.47 5.99
C ALA A 176 -8.36 0.73 6.82
N LEU A 177 -8.22 0.69 8.15
CA LEU A 177 -9.24 0.09 9.02
C LEU A 177 -10.59 0.83 8.96
N GLU A 178 -10.58 2.17 8.90
CA GLU A 178 -11.80 2.96 8.80
C GLU A 178 -12.47 2.79 7.43
N LEU A 179 -11.70 2.65 6.35
CA LEU A 179 -12.23 2.33 5.03
C LEU A 179 -12.89 0.95 5.01
N VAL A 180 -12.27 -0.06 5.63
CA VAL A 180 -12.90 -1.38 5.79
C VAL A 180 -14.20 -1.27 6.58
N ALA A 181 -14.19 -0.55 7.71
CA ALA A 181 -15.38 -0.36 8.54
C ALA A 181 -16.51 0.37 7.80
N PHE A 182 -16.15 1.33 6.97
CA PHE A 182 -17.08 2.06 6.13
C PHE A 182 -17.71 1.17 5.04
N ARG A 183 -16.87 0.38 4.36
CA ARG A 183 -17.21 -0.45 3.20
C ARG A 183 -17.92 -1.76 3.59
N ARG A 184 -17.65 -2.29 4.78
CA ARG A 184 -18.26 -3.48 5.41
C ARG A 184 -18.21 -4.75 4.55
N PRO A 185 -17.01 -5.22 4.14
CA PRO A 185 -16.91 -6.40 3.29
C PRO A 185 -17.37 -7.67 4.00
N GLU A 186 -17.91 -8.65 3.27
CA GLU A 186 -18.15 -10.00 3.84
C GLU A 186 -16.83 -10.66 4.27
N ARG A 187 -15.79 -10.53 3.43
CA ARG A 187 -14.46 -11.14 3.61
C ARG A 187 -13.38 -10.08 3.59
N LEU A 188 -12.57 -10.02 4.64
CA LEU A 188 -11.36 -9.22 4.69
C LEU A 188 -10.12 -10.11 4.60
N LEU A 189 -9.30 -9.89 3.59
CA LEU A 189 -7.97 -10.49 3.48
C LEU A 189 -6.94 -9.53 4.09
N VAL A 190 -6.06 -10.05 4.95
CA VAL A 190 -5.01 -9.26 5.62
C VAL A 190 -3.65 -9.91 5.43
N SER A 191 -2.70 -9.18 4.81
CA SER A 191 -1.29 -9.57 4.69
C SER A 191 -0.38 -8.45 5.15
N ILE A 192 0.15 -8.53 6.36
CA ILE A 192 0.94 -7.45 6.97
C ILE A 192 1.99 -8.02 7.92
N GLY A 193 3.04 -7.26 8.20
CA GLY A 193 4.12 -7.66 9.12
C GLY A 193 5.47 -7.95 8.45
N SER A 194 5.56 -7.91 7.11
CA SER A 194 6.82 -8.16 6.41
C SER A 194 7.82 -6.99 6.48
N ASN A 195 7.34 -5.78 6.77
CA ASN A 195 8.16 -4.56 6.79
C ASN A 195 8.75 -4.25 8.17
N GLU A 196 8.36 -5.02 9.19
CA GLU A 196 8.79 -5.01 10.59
C GLU A 196 10.15 -5.67 10.75
N GLY A 197 11.11 -5.19 9.97
CA GLY A 197 12.47 -5.72 9.95
C GLY A 197 12.63 -7.04 9.18
N LEU A 198 11.57 -7.77 8.82
CA LEU A 198 11.69 -9.05 8.10
C LEU A 198 12.30 -8.89 6.71
N PHE A 199 11.84 -7.90 5.94
CA PHE A 199 12.44 -7.53 4.66
C PHE A 199 13.93 -7.17 4.81
N ARG A 200 14.28 -6.37 5.82
CA ARG A 200 15.66 -5.93 6.08
C ARG A 200 16.56 -7.08 6.52
N ALA A 201 16.08 -7.92 7.42
CA ALA A 201 16.80 -9.09 7.93
C ALA A 201 17.01 -10.15 6.85
N GLY A 202 15.94 -10.53 6.15
CA GLY A 202 15.96 -11.54 5.11
C GLY A 202 16.65 -11.01 3.86
N LEU A 203 16.01 -10.09 3.14
CA LEU A 203 16.41 -9.72 1.78
C LEU A 203 17.65 -8.83 1.70
N LEU A 204 17.91 -8.01 2.72
CA LEU A 204 19.09 -7.14 2.75
C LEU A 204 20.24 -7.69 3.61
N ALA A 205 20.06 -8.86 4.25
CA ALA A 205 21.00 -9.43 5.21
C ALA A 205 21.42 -8.43 6.32
N ARG A 206 20.54 -7.51 6.70
CA ARG A 206 20.78 -6.50 7.74
C ARG A 206 20.10 -6.93 9.03
N PHE A 207 20.88 -7.52 9.94
CA PHE A 207 20.39 -7.98 11.25
C PHE A 207 20.96 -7.14 12.40
N THR A 208 20.65 -5.85 12.39
CA THR A 208 21.05 -4.90 13.45
C THR A 208 20.18 -5.06 14.69
N GLU A 209 20.57 -4.41 15.79
CA GLU A 209 19.77 -4.40 17.01
C GLU A 209 18.37 -3.78 16.79
N THR A 210 18.29 -2.71 16.00
CA THR A 210 17.00 -2.11 15.58
C THR A 210 16.11 -3.12 14.86
N VAL A 211 16.66 -3.85 13.88
CA VAL A 211 15.89 -4.87 13.14
C VAL A 211 15.43 -6.00 14.06
N ARG A 212 16.25 -6.39 15.04
CA ARG A 212 15.85 -7.39 16.04
C ARG A 212 14.70 -6.89 16.90
N GLN A 213 14.76 -5.64 17.35
CA GLN A 213 13.70 -5.03 18.17
C GLN A 213 12.38 -4.93 17.38
N GLU A 214 12.43 -4.53 16.11
CA GLU A 214 11.26 -4.48 15.23
C GLU A 214 10.61 -5.88 15.06
N LEU A 215 11.42 -6.90 14.79
CA LEU A 215 10.95 -8.28 14.68
C LEU A 215 10.34 -8.80 15.99
N GLN A 216 10.94 -8.47 17.13
CA GLN A 216 10.43 -8.83 18.46
C GLN A 216 9.12 -8.11 18.81
N ALA A 217 8.86 -6.95 18.22
CA ALA A 217 7.65 -6.17 18.44
C ALA A 217 6.44 -6.68 17.64
N ILE A 218 6.64 -7.51 16.61
CA ILE A 218 5.56 -8.01 15.73
C ILE A 218 4.37 -8.60 16.53
N PRO A 219 4.56 -9.52 17.50
CA PRO A 219 3.42 -10.09 18.22
C PRO A 219 2.58 -9.02 18.95
N ALA A 220 3.23 -8.05 19.58
CA ALA A 220 2.55 -6.96 20.27
C ALA A 220 1.83 -6.01 19.28
N LYS A 221 2.47 -5.70 18.14
CA LYS A 221 1.83 -4.91 17.07
C LYS A 221 0.60 -5.63 16.49
N MET A 222 0.64 -6.96 16.33
CA MET A 222 -0.50 -7.76 15.87
C MET A 222 -1.64 -7.81 16.89
N GLU A 223 -1.32 -7.83 18.19
CA GLU A 223 -2.33 -7.72 19.26
C GLU A 223 -3.00 -6.33 19.27
N ASP A 224 -2.24 -5.26 19.06
CA ASP A 224 -2.79 -3.90 18.91
C ASP A 224 -3.68 -3.81 17.66
N LEU A 225 -3.24 -4.40 16.53
CA LEU A 225 -4.06 -4.50 15.32
C LEU A 225 -5.40 -5.20 15.60
N ALA A 226 -5.38 -6.36 16.26
CA ALA A 226 -6.60 -7.09 16.59
C ALA A 226 -7.53 -6.27 17.50
N THR A 227 -6.98 -5.59 18.50
CA THR A 227 -7.72 -4.71 19.42
C THR A 227 -8.38 -3.55 18.65
N ARG A 228 -7.64 -2.92 17.73
CA ARG A 228 -8.15 -1.83 16.90
C ARG A 228 -9.21 -2.31 15.92
N MET A 229 -8.99 -3.44 15.25
CA MET A 229 -10.00 -4.04 14.37
C MET A 229 -11.31 -4.29 15.12
N ALA A 230 -11.24 -4.88 16.33
CA ALA A 230 -12.43 -5.10 17.16
C ALA A 230 -13.14 -3.78 17.53
N ALA A 231 -12.38 -2.74 17.89
CA ALA A 231 -12.93 -1.43 18.25
C ALA A 231 -13.51 -0.67 17.04
N THR A 232 -12.91 -0.81 15.86
CA THR A 232 -13.27 -0.05 14.65
C THR A 232 -14.38 -0.72 13.87
N PHE A 233 -14.39 -2.06 13.76
CA PHE A 233 -15.35 -2.77 12.92
C PHE A 233 -16.72 -2.88 13.62
N GLY A 234 -16.75 -3.17 14.92
CA GLY A 234 -18.01 -3.45 15.62
C GLY A 234 -18.73 -4.69 15.05
N ASP A 235 -19.91 -4.98 15.58
CA ASP A 235 -20.65 -6.20 15.24
C ASP A 235 -21.15 -6.19 13.78
N GLY A 236 -20.96 -7.31 13.08
CA GLY A 236 -21.47 -7.54 11.73
C GLY A 236 -20.88 -6.64 10.64
N CYS A 237 -19.70 -6.07 10.89
CA CYS A 237 -19.00 -5.27 9.88
C CYS A 237 -18.22 -6.11 8.88
N VAL A 238 -17.62 -7.22 9.33
CA VAL A 238 -16.92 -8.20 8.49
C VAL A 238 -17.28 -9.59 9.00
N ASP A 239 -17.72 -10.48 8.12
CA ASP A 239 -18.13 -11.84 8.51
C ASP A 239 -16.91 -12.73 8.72
N HIS A 240 -15.89 -12.59 7.86
CA HIS A 240 -14.68 -13.41 7.91
C HIS A 240 -13.42 -12.58 7.69
N VAL A 241 -12.44 -12.76 8.57
CA VAL A 241 -11.10 -12.18 8.43
C VAL A 241 -10.08 -13.29 8.19
N TYR A 242 -9.30 -13.17 7.11
CA TYR A 242 -8.28 -14.13 6.72
C TYR A 242 -6.90 -13.48 6.79
N PHE A 243 -6.06 -13.94 7.71
CA PHE A 243 -4.67 -13.50 7.82
C PHE A 243 -3.76 -14.44 7.06
N THR A 244 -2.87 -13.89 6.23
CA THR A 244 -1.70 -14.65 5.75
C THR A 244 -0.59 -14.56 6.77
N ASN A 245 -0.03 -15.70 7.14
CA ASN A 245 1.15 -15.75 7.99
C ASN A 245 2.36 -15.12 7.28
N LEU A 246 3.28 -14.60 8.08
CA LEU A 246 4.56 -14.09 7.57
C LEU A 246 5.34 -15.19 6.85
N ILE A 247 5.98 -14.79 5.76
CA ILE A 247 6.87 -15.67 5.01
C ILE A 247 7.99 -16.13 5.95
N LYS A 248 8.21 -17.43 6.02
CA LYS A 248 9.34 -18.00 6.75
C LYS A 248 10.63 -17.63 6.00
N PRO A 249 11.57 -16.86 6.57
CA PRO A 249 12.77 -16.45 5.83
C PRO A 249 13.59 -17.63 5.28
N SER A 250 13.58 -18.76 6.00
CA SER A 250 14.27 -19.99 5.57
C SER A 250 13.67 -20.65 4.32
N THR A 251 12.49 -20.21 3.85
CA THR A 251 11.84 -20.71 2.63
C THR A 251 11.93 -19.74 1.47
N ILE A 252 12.58 -18.59 1.65
CA ILE A 252 12.92 -17.68 0.56
C ILE A 252 14.15 -18.28 -0.14
N ALA A 253 13.95 -18.81 -1.34
CA ALA A 253 15.05 -19.32 -2.16
C ALA A 253 16.04 -18.15 -2.44
N ASN A 254 17.34 -18.40 -2.20
CA ASN A 254 18.51 -17.50 -2.38
C ASN A 254 19.04 -16.64 -1.22
N LEU A 255 18.91 -17.06 0.05
CA LEU A 255 19.67 -16.43 1.15
C LEU A 255 20.52 -17.38 2.01
N MET A 256 20.62 -18.67 1.66
CA MET A 256 21.64 -19.53 2.27
C MET A 256 22.99 -19.21 1.62
N PRO A 257 23.99 -18.65 2.35
CA PRO A 257 25.36 -18.77 1.89
C PRO A 257 25.67 -20.27 1.78
N ARG A 258 26.11 -20.69 0.60
CA ARG A 258 26.69 -22.03 0.45
C ARG A 258 27.95 -22.05 1.31
N VAL A 259 27.90 -22.79 2.42
CA VAL A 259 29.08 -23.16 3.20
C VAL A 259 29.93 -24.13 2.40
#